data_AF-A0A1W9Q844-F1
#
_entry.id   AF-A0A1W9Q844-F1
#
_cell.length_a   1.000
_cell.length_b   1.000
_cell.length_c   1.000
_cell.angle_alpha   90.00
_cell.angle_beta   90.00
_cell.angle_gamma   90.00
#
_symmetry.space_group_name_H-M   'P 1'
#
loop_
_entity.id
_entity.type
_entity.pdbx_description
1 polymer ?
#
loop_
_entity_poly.entity_id
_entity_poly.type
_entity_poly.pdbx_seq_one_letter_code
_entity_poly.pdbx_strand_id
1 'polypeptide(L)'
;MLPQPLTDDFPKAHSLAPMVRSSFSLLIAVMALAACQNQAAPTSASSAGEPAYAERYPATLASMAAEFEQDEAKIGTESEKLTSFPGELREPKWLEVSAVFERADQAGTRADYVAERDDLERVERFYAQSRDKLRQKVAGAANYAAKQRSCDVELSGTVAGSLDKAFEKELEERLRSHNPAHRYIEDHEEQLGKKNLETLAKQADTITGLSYLARTKLPRAKEELQALIDEEAAVKRTLELQKMQADRTLDDPSSSKVARERAAERSQAAADALARFDADVERAKTLLSDLEKRSEEALKRYQKAYDLLQTAVEDKADEAHEKAQAEKEQKLQKAVAKK
;
A
#
# COMPACT_ATOMS: atom_id res chain seq x y z
N MET A 1 66.31 1.24 -25.43
CA MET A 1 66.82 0.79 -26.74
C MET A 1 66.32 -0.65 -26.96
N LEU A 2 65.33 -0.81 -27.82
CA LEU A 2 65.13 -2.04 -28.62
C LEU A 2 66.02 -1.89 -29.87
N PRO A 3 66.57 -2.97 -30.48
CA PRO A 3 65.78 -3.87 -31.35
C PRO A 3 66.20 -5.37 -31.36
N GLN A 4 65.42 -6.13 -32.14
CA GLN A 4 65.26 -7.59 -32.34
C GLN A 4 66.36 -8.26 -33.26
N PRO A 5 66.14 -9.35 -34.06
CA PRO A 5 65.36 -10.63 -34.00
C PRO A 5 66.16 -11.88 -34.55
N LEU A 6 65.41 -12.99 -34.85
CA LEU A 6 65.65 -14.11 -35.82
C LEU A 6 66.26 -15.43 -35.23
N THR A 7 65.89 -16.67 -35.59
CA THR A 7 65.27 -17.34 -36.78
C THR A 7 64.60 -18.69 -36.41
N ASP A 8 63.54 -19.04 -37.16
CA ASP A 8 63.15 -20.30 -37.84
C ASP A 8 63.66 -21.70 -37.40
N ASP A 9 62.76 -22.70 -37.32
CA ASP A 9 62.72 -23.82 -38.29
C ASP A 9 61.51 -24.77 -38.14
N PHE A 10 60.87 -25.09 -39.27
CA PHE A 10 59.92 -26.20 -39.56
C PHE A 10 60.72 -27.37 -40.20
N PRO A 11 60.17 -28.49 -40.75
CA PRO A 11 58.87 -29.18 -40.65
C PRO A 11 58.98 -30.73 -40.51
N LYS A 12 57.86 -31.46 -40.34
CA LYS A 12 57.32 -32.47 -41.30
C LYS A 12 56.25 -33.39 -40.69
N ALA A 13 55.18 -33.56 -41.47
CA ALA A 13 54.03 -34.42 -41.24
C ALA A 13 54.28 -35.88 -41.63
N HIS A 14 53.56 -36.83 -41.02
CA HIS A 14 52.98 -37.99 -41.73
C HIS A 14 51.71 -38.51 -41.02
N SER A 15 50.71 -38.75 -41.86
CA SER A 15 49.36 -39.27 -41.60
C SER A 15 49.35 -40.78 -41.32
N LEU A 16 48.36 -41.27 -40.56
CA LEU A 16 47.45 -42.38 -40.92
C LEU A 16 46.52 -42.75 -39.74
N ALA A 17 45.21 -42.70 -39.99
CA ALA A 17 44.12 -43.32 -39.19
C ALA A 17 44.01 -44.83 -39.54
N PRO A 18 43.02 -45.64 -39.07
CA PRO A 18 41.89 -45.40 -38.16
C PRO A 18 41.64 -46.53 -37.12
N MET A 19 40.83 -46.29 -36.07
CA MET A 19 40.06 -47.39 -35.45
C MET A 19 38.76 -46.92 -34.80
N VAL A 20 37.74 -47.71 -35.06
CA VAL A 20 36.31 -47.56 -34.81
C VAL A 20 35.96 -47.73 -33.33
N ARG A 21 35.07 -46.87 -32.80
CA ARG A 21 34.02 -47.30 -31.86
C ARG A 21 32.92 -46.25 -31.69
N SER A 22 31.71 -46.69 -32.03
CA SER A 22 30.40 -46.06 -31.83
C SER A 22 30.09 -45.85 -30.35
N SER A 23 29.52 -44.70 -29.97
CA SER A 23 28.48 -44.61 -28.92
C SER A 23 27.78 -43.24 -28.96
N PHE A 24 26.55 -43.27 -29.47
CA PHE A 24 25.47 -42.31 -29.24
C PHE A 24 25.33 -42.01 -27.74
N SER A 25 25.34 -40.73 -27.34
CA SER A 25 24.55 -40.12 -26.25
C SER A 25 25.20 -38.83 -25.73
N LEU A 26 24.95 -37.69 -26.38
CA LEU A 26 25.15 -36.38 -25.74
C LEU A 26 24.35 -35.28 -26.45
N LEU A 27 23.01 -35.39 -26.46
CA LEU A 27 22.15 -34.34 -27.03
C LEU A 27 20.81 -34.22 -26.29
N ILE A 28 20.81 -34.39 -24.96
CA ILE A 28 19.68 -34.11 -24.07
C ILE A 28 20.21 -33.45 -22.79
N ALA A 29 20.80 -32.26 -22.90
CA ALA A 29 21.21 -31.48 -21.72
C ALA A 29 21.09 -29.96 -21.91
N VAL A 30 20.41 -29.48 -22.97
CA VAL A 30 20.25 -28.03 -23.24
C VAL A 30 18.78 -27.57 -23.24
N MET A 31 17.81 -28.49 -23.10
CA MET A 31 16.38 -28.11 -23.00
C MET A 31 15.84 -27.96 -21.56
N ALA A 32 16.68 -28.06 -20.53
CA ALA A 32 16.25 -27.90 -19.13
C ALA A 32 16.39 -26.47 -18.57
N LEU A 33 16.85 -25.50 -19.38
CA LEU A 33 17.02 -24.10 -18.96
C LEU A 33 15.97 -23.13 -19.56
N ALA A 34 15.01 -23.64 -20.34
CA ALA A 34 13.97 -22.82 -20.97
C ALA A 34 12.64 -22.77 -20.16
N ALA A 35 12.59 -23.33 -18.95
CA ALA A 35 11.37 -23.40 -18.13
C ALA A 35 11.32 -22.39 -16.95
N CYS A 36 12.35 -21.56 -16.76
CA CYS A 36 12.38 -20.53 -15.72
C CYS A 36 12.39 -19.11 -16.32
N GLN A 37 11.49 -18.81 -17.26
CA GLN A 37 11.49 -17.51 -17.96
C GLN A 37 10.19 -16.71 -17.82
N ASN A 38 9.37 -17.01 -16.80
CA ASN A 38 8.14 -16.25 -16.51
C ASN A 38 8.05 -15.64 -15.11
N GLN A 39 9.10 -15.73 -14.28
CA GLN A 39 9.18 -14.89 -13.09
C GLN A 39 9.90 -13.60 -13.50
N ALA A 40 9.18 -12.48 -13.46
CA ALA A 40 9.83 -11.17 -13.53
C ALA A 40 10.99 -11.18 -12.51
N ALA A 41 12.21 -10.93 -12.99
CA ALA A 41 13.36 -10.89 -12.11
C ALA A 41 13.08 -9.87 -10.98
N PRO A 42 13.42 -10.18 -9.73
CA PRO A 42 13.20 -9.24 -8.64
C PRO A 42 13.91 -7.92 -8.97
N THR A 43 13.16 -6.83 -9.00
CA THR A 43 13.65 -5.49 -9.34
C THR A 43 14.58 -4.90 -8.28
N SER A 44 14.74 -5.59 -7.14
CA SER A 44 15.68 -5.26 -6.07
C SER A 44 16.22 -6.53 -5.41
N ALA A 45 17.45 -6.48 -4.88
CA ALA A 45 18.04 -7.59 -4.14
C ALA A 45 17.42 -7.72 -2.75
N SER A 46 17.26 -8.95 -2.27
CA SER A 46 16.80 -9.21 -0.89
C SER A 46 17.72 -8.57 0.14
N SER A 47 17.11 -7.97 1.17
CA SER A 47 17.82 -7.41 2.33
C SER A 47 17.95 -8.40 3.49
N ALA A 48 17.56 -9.67 3.30
CA ALA A 48 17.58 -10.68 4.36
C ALA A 48 18.96 -10.92 4.99
N GLY A 49 20.04 -10.61 4.26
CA GLY A 49 21.42 -10.65 4.74
C GLY A 49 21.85 -9.47 5.62
N GLU A 50 21.03 -8.41 5.71
CA GLU A 50 21.37 -7.17 6.40
C GLU A 50 20.87 -7.19 7.87
N PRO A 51 21.75 -7.04 8.88
CA PRO A 51 21.40 -7.02 10.30
C PRO A 51 20.20 -6.13 10.66
N ALA A 52 20.21 -4.87 10.21
CA ALA A 52 19.17 -3.90 10.55
C ALA A 52 17.82 -4.21 9.88
N TYR A 53 17.82 -4.94 8.77
CA TYR A 53 16.57 -5.46 8.18
C TYR A 53 16.07 -6.63 9.02
N ALA A 54 16.97 -7.57 9.33
CA ALA A 54 16.65 -8.77 10.08
C ALA A 54 16.07 -8.49 11.48
N GLU A 55 16.58 -7.48 12.18
CA GLU A 55 16.06 -7.03 13.48
C GLU A 55 14.58 -6.55 13.41
N ARG A 56 14.21 -5.90 12.30
CA ARG A 56 12.87 -5.34 12.09
C ARG A 56 11.88 -6.36 11.52
N TYR A 57 12.38 -7.41 10.88
CA TYR A 57 11.58 -8.39 10.17
C TYR A 57 10.36 -8.94 10.95
N PRO A 58 10.48 -9.39 12.23
CA PRO A 58 9.30 -9.90 12.93
C PRO A 58 8.25 -8.80 13.18
N ALA A 59 8.69 -7.56 13.42
CA ALA A 59 7.77 -6.42 13.57
C ALA A 59 7.08 -6.09 12.24
N THR A 60 7.78 -6.24 11.10
CA THR A 60 7.19 -6.09 9.75
C THR A 60 6.11 -7.14 9.50
N LEU A 61 6.36 -8.41 9.84
CA LEU A 61 5.35 -9.47 9.72
C LEU A 61 4.12 -9.17 10.59
N ALA A 62 4.34 -8.77 11.85
CA ALA A 62 3.26 -8.42 12.76
C ALA A 62 2.46 -7.20 12.28
N SER A 63 3.13 -6.16 11.77
CA SER A 63 2.44 -4.98 11.23
C SER A 63 1.63 -5.31 9.99
N MET A 64 2.14 -6.16 9.10
CA MET A 64 1.42 -6.54 7.89
C MET A 64 0.14 -7.33 8.23
N ALA A 65 0.22 -8.23 9.21
CA ALA A 65 -0.96 -8.94 9.70
C ALA A 65 -2.01 -7.99 10.31
N ALA A 66 -1.56 -7.05 11.14
CA ALA A 66 -2.45 -6.05 11.75
C ALA A 66 -3.06 -5.10 10.71
N GLU A 67 -2.30 -4.65 9.72
CA GLU A 67 -2.78 -3.81 8.62
C GLU A 67 -3.86 -4.54 7.81
N PHE A 68 -3.65 -5.82 7.49
CA PHE A 68 -4.65 -6.65 6.81
C PHE A 68 -5.96 -6.75 7.60
N GLU A 69 -5.88 -7.09 8.89
CA GLU A 69 -7.05 -7.19 9.77
C GLU A 69 -7.81 -5.86 9.89
N GLN A 70 -7.06 -4.75 9.99
CA GLN A 70 -7.64 -3.41 10.04
C GLN A 70 -8.35 -3.05 8.73
N ASP A 71 -7.74 -3.33 7.59
CA ASP A 71 -8.31 -3.04 6.27
C ASP A 71 -9.55 -3.90 5.99
N GLU A 72 -9.53 -5.19 6.37
CA GLU A 72 -10.69 -6.08 6.30
C GLU A 72 -11.84 -5.58 7.20
N ALA A 73 -11.54 -5.21 8.45
CA ALA A 73 -12.53 -4.66 9.37
C ALA A 73 -13.12 -3.34 8.83
N LYS A 74 -12.28 -2.48 8.24
CA LYS A 74 -12.70 -1.23 7.62
C LYS A 74 -13.64 -1.48 6.45
N ILE A 75 -13.35 -2.45 5.57
CA ILE A 75 -14.30 -2.87 4.53
C ILE A 75 -15.62 -3.30 5.16
N GLY A 76 -15.57 -4.12 6.21
CA GLY A 76 -16.75 -4.56 6.94
C GLY A 76 -17.65 -3.42 7.43
N THR A 77 -17.08 -2.51 8.21
CA THR A 77 -17.81 -1.41 8.87
C THR A 77 -18.21 -0.29 7.90
N GLU A 78 -17.33 0.11 6.98
CA GLU A 78 -17.61 1.24 6.08
C GLU A 78 -18.55 0.82 4.94
N SER A 79 -18.54 -0.45 4.50
CA SER A 79 -19.49 -0.93 3.49
C SER A 79 -20.94 -0.85 3.98
N GLU A 80 -21.19 -1.04 5.28
CA GLU A 80 -22.53 -0.93 5.86
C GLU A 80 -23.09 0.50 5.72
N LYS A 81 -22.22 1.51 5.75
CA LYS A 81 -22.60 2.93 5.60
C LYS A 81 -23.04 3.28 4.19
N LEU A 82 -22.63 2.53 3.17
CA LEU A 82 -23.02 2.83 1.78
C LEU A 82 -24.55 2.89 1.63
N THR A 83 -25.28 2.08 2.38
CA THR A 83 -26.75 2.06 2.33
C THR A 83 -27.42 3.34 2.84
N SER A 84 -26.76 4.16 3.66
CA SER A 84 -27.32 5.45 4.13
C SER A 84 -27.09 6.59 3.15
N PHE A 85 -26.16 6.44 2.21
CA PHE A 85 -25.66 7.54 1.38
C PHE A 85 -26.76 8.29 0.61
N PRO A 86 -27.73 7.62 -0.04
CA PRO A 86 -28.79 8.34 -0.74
C PRO A 86 -29.65 9.19 0.21
N GLY A 87 -29.90 8.72 1.44
CA GLY A 87 -30.71 9.44 2.43
C GLY A 87 -30.08 10.72 2.96
N GLU A 88 -28.78 10.91 2.77
CA GLU A 88 -28.03 12.09 3.22
C GLU A 88 -28.10 13.26 2.22
N LEU A 89 -28.56 13.00 0.99
CA LEU A 89 -28.61 13.98 -0.09
C LEU A 89 -29.95 14.72 -0.14
N ARG A 90 -29.89 16.02 -0.47
CA ARG A 90 -31.05 16.92 -0.51
C ARG A 90 -31.39 17.27 -1.95
N GLU A 91 -32.37 16.55 -2.50
CA GLU A 91 -32.95 16.78 -3.84
C GLU A 91 -31.91 16.91 -4.97
N PRO A 92 -30.90 16.02 -5.08
CA PRO A 92 -29.97 16.03 -6.21
C PRO A 92 -30.66 15.51 -7.49
N LYS A 93 -30.05 15.74 -8.66
CA LYS A 93 -30.34 14.91 -9.84
C LYS A 93 -29.71 13.52 -9.66
N TRP A 94 -30.52 12.51 -9.40
CA TRP A 94 -30.07 11.16 -9.04
C TRP A 94 -29.22 10.45 -10.11
N LEU A 95 -29.47 10.72 -11.39
CA LEU A 95 -28.60 10.21 -12.46
C LEU A 95 -27.15 10.71 -12.33
N GLU A 96 -26.97 11.96 -11.89
CA GLU A 96 -25.63 12.53 -11.66
C GLU A 96 -24.99 11.93 -10.41
N VAL A 97 -25.78 11.62 -9.37
CA VAL A 97 -25.29 10.93 -8.16
C VAL A 97 -24.78 9.53 -8.51
N SER A 98 -25.53 8.76 -9.30
CA SER A 98 -25.09 7.44 -9.78
C SER A 98 -23.77 7.55 -10.55
N ALA A 99 -23.65 8.55 -11.43
CA ALA A 99 -22.43 8.81 -12.20
C ALA A 99 -21.21 9.18 -11.32
N VAL A 100 -21.42 9.88 -10.20
CA VAL A 100 -20.37 10.14 -9.18
C VAL A 100 -19.93 8.83 -8.53
N PHE A 101 -20.87 8.02 -8.06
CA PHE A 101 -20.57 6.77 -7.36
C PHE A 101 -19.88 5.75 -8.27
N GLU A 102 -20.30 5.65 -9.54
CA GLU A 102 -19.64 4.79 -10.54
C GLU A 102 -18.18 5.20 -10.76
N ARG A 103 -17.93 6.50 -10.93
CA ARG A 103 -16.57 7.02 -11.08
C ARG A 103 -15.73 6.77 -9.84
N ALA A 104 -16.33 6.90 -8.66
CA ALA A 104 -15.66 6.64 -7.39
C ALA A 104 -15.26 5.16 -7.23
N ASP A 105 -16.16 4.21 -7.55
CA ASP A 105 -15.83 2.77 -7.51
C ASP A 105 -14.73 2.41 -8.50
N GLN A 106 -14.82 2.92 -9.74
CA GLN A 106 -13.79 2.69 -10.75
C GLN A 106 -12.44 3.28 -10.34
N ALA A 107 -12.42 4.48 -9.75
CA ALA A 107 -11.21 5.18 -9.33
C ALA A 107 -10.32 4.34 -8.41
N GLY A 108 -10.91 3.53 -7.52
CA GLY A 108 -10.16 2.72 -6.55
C GLY A 108 -9.26 1.65 -7.17
N THR A 109 -9.43 1.36 -8.47
CA THR A 109 -8.62 0.39 -9.21
C THR A 109 -7.73 1.04 -10.28
N ARG A 110 -7.81 2.37 -10.45
CA ARG A 110 -7.02 3.06 -11.47
C ARG A 110 -5.56 3.19 -11.02
N ALA A 111 -4.65 2.98 -11.97
CA ALA A 111 -3.21 2.95 -11.69
C ALA A 111 -2.68 4.26 -11.08
N ASP A 112 -3.23 5.41 -11.48
CA ASP A 112 -2.85 6.72 -10.96
C ASP A 112 -3.29 6.91 -9.50
N TYR A 113 -4.55 6.58 -9.18
CA TYR A 113 -5.05 6.62 -7.82
C TYR A 113 -4.30 5.64 -6.91
N VAL A 114 -4.09 4.41 -7.38
CA VAL A 114 -3.38 3.36 -6.63
C VAL A 114 -1.94 3.79 -6.33
N ALA A 115 -1.22 4.31 -7.32
CA ALA A 115 0.15 4.78 -7.13
C ALA A 115 0.24 5.92 -6.11
N GLU A 116 -0.64 6.93 -6.21
CA GLU A 116 -0.68 8.03 -5.25
C GLU A 116 -1.06 7.51 -3.85
N ARG A 117 -2.01 6.57 -3.75
CA ARG A 117 -2.39 5.96 -2.46
C ARG A 117 -1.22 5.23 -1.81
N ASP A 118 -0.48 4.44 -2.58
CA ASP A 118 0.72 3.73 -2.11
C ASP A 118 1.80 4.72 -1.62
N ASP A 119 1.99 5.84 -2.34
CA ASP A 119 2.91 6.91 -1.94
C ASP A 119 2.46 7.60 -0.64
N LEU A 120 1.18 7.94 -0.53
CA LEU A 120 0.64 8.62 0.65
C LEU A 120 0.70 7.71 1.89
N GLU A 121 0.46 6.40 1.77
CA GLU A 121 0.60 5.45 2.90
C GLU A 121 2.05 5.41 3.42
N ARG A 122 3.06 5.54 2.53
CA ARG A 122 4.46 5.68 2.96
C ARG A 122 4.71 6.99 3.72
N VAL A 123 4.14 8.08 3.24
CA VAL A 123 4.24 9.41 3.87
C VAL A 123 3.54 9.44 5.22
N GLU A 124 2.36 8.84 5.34
CA GLU A 124 1.61 8.65 6.59
C GLU A 124 2.45 7.86 7.61
N ARG A 125 3.06 6.75 7.19
CA ARG A 125 3.92 5.93 8.06
C ARG A 125 5.13 6.72 8.56
N PHE A 126 5.80 7.46 7.69
CA PHE A 126 6.90 8.35 8.08
C PHE A 126 6.44 9.41 9.08
N TYR A 127 5.32 10.08 8.80
CA TYR A 127 4.78 11.12 9.66
C TYR A 127 4.42 10.54 11.03
N ALA A 128 3.72 9.41 11.09
CA ALA A 128 3.36 8.74 12.34
C ALA A 128 4.60 8.42 13.21
N GLN A 129 5.68 7.91 12.59
CA GLN A 129 6.94 7.62 13.29
C GLN A 129 7.68 8.88 13.77
N SER A 130 7.54 9.98 13.05
CA SER A 130 8.26 11.23 13.33
C SER A 130 7.41 12.28 14.07
N ARG A 131 6.12 12.01 14.26
CA ARG A 131 5.08 13.01 14.60
C ARG A 131 5.42 13.80 15.84
N ASP A 132 5.72 13.12 16.94
CA ASP A 132 5.93 13.79 18.22
C ASP A 132 7.19 14.66 18.22
N LYS A 133 8.24 14.19 17.53
CA LYS A 133 9.49 14.96 17.33
C LYS A 133 9.24 16.18 16.44
N LEU A 134 8.44 16.05 15.39
CA LEU A 134 8.06 17.17 14.53
C LEU A 134 7.22 18.19 15.30
N ARG A 135 6.17 17.73 15.99
CA ARG A 135 5.32 18.57 16.86
C ARG A 135 6.16 19.33 17.88
N GLN A 136 7.05 18.66 18.61
CA GLN A 136 7.92 19.30 19.60
C GLN A 136 8.81 20.38 18.97
N LYS A 137 9.42 20.11 17.81
CA LYS A 137 10.29 21.07 17.13
C LYS A 137 9.51 22.30 16.63
N VAL A 138 8.36 22.10 15.98
CA VAL A 138 7.55 23.18 15.43
C VAL A 138 6.93 24.01 16.56
N ALA A 139 6.38 23.37 17.58
CA ALA A 139 5.87 24.04 18.79
C ALA A 139 6.96 24.86 19.49
N GLY A 140 8.14 24.29 19.69
CA GLY A 140 9.28 24.97 20.30
C GLY A 140 9.72 26.21 19.51
N ALA A 141 9.76 26.12 18.18
CA ALA A 141 10.08 27.26 17.31
C ALA A 141 9.02 28.36 17.39
N ALA A 142 7.73 28.01 17.40
CA ALA A 142 6.63 28.96 17.52
C ALA A 142 6.63 29.68 18.88
N ASN A 143 6.78 28.94 19.99
CA ASN A 143 6.90 29.50 21.33
C ASN A 143 8.12 30.42 21.45
N TYR A 144 9.26 30.04 20.86
CA TYR A 144 10.45 30.88 20.84
C TYR A 144 10.21 32.21 20.09
N ALA A 145 9.59 32.15 18.91
CA ALA A 145 9.25 33.35 18.14
C ALA A 145 8.25 34.26 18.87
N ALA A 146 7.27 33.69 19.58
CA ALA A 146 6.32 34.45 20.41
C ALA A 146 7.04 35.17 21.57
N LYS A 147 7.92 34.47 22.30
CA LYS A 147 8.73 35.06 23.38
C LYS A 147 9.64 36.18 22.89
N GLN A 148 10.25 36.05 21.71
CA GLN A 148 11.06 37.12 21.10
C GLN A 148 10.27 38.41 20.86
N ARG A 149 8.95 38.32 20.68
CA ARG A 149 8.05 39.46 20.51
C ARG A 149 7.33 39.86 21.79
N SER A 150 7.78 39.37 22.94
CA SER A 150 7.17 39.61 24.25
C SER A 150 5.71 39.15 24.35
N CYS A 151 5.30 38.18 23.53
CA CYS A 151 4.01 37.52 23.66
C CYS A 151 4.14 36.32 24.60
N ASP A 152 3.48 36.38 25.77
CA ASP A 152 3.43 35.29 26.74
C ASP A 152 2.20 34.41 26.48
N VAL A 153 2.28 33.60 25.42
CA VAL A 153 1.21 32.68 25.01
C VAL A 153 1.83 31.30 24.79
N GLU A 154 1.21 30.26 25.36
CA GLU A 154 1.60 28.86 25.14
C GLU A 154 0.93 28.34 23.86
N LEU A 155 1.69 28.19 22.78
CA LEU A 155 1.17 27.84 21.45
C LEU A 155 1.32 26.36 21.11
N SER A 156 1.98 25.56 21.95
CA SER A 156 2.41 24.20 21.63
C SER A 156 1.27 23.29 21.15
N GLY A 157 0.13 23.30 21.86
CA GLY A 157 -1.02 22.45 21.52
C GLY A 157 -1.71 22.88 20.22
N THR A 158 -1.92 24.18 20.02
CA THR A 158 -2.55 24.73 18.82
C THR A 158 -1.69 24.48 17.59
N VAL A 159 -0.38 24.72 17.68
CA VAL A 159 0.55 24.54 16.56
C VAL A 159 0.66 23.06 16.18
N ALA A 160 0.76 22.16 17.16
CA ALA A 160 0.77 20.72 16.91
C ALA A 160 -0.52 20.27 16.20
N GLY A 161 -1.69 20.64 16.74
CA GLY A 161 -2.97 20.26 16.13
C GLY A 161 -3.20 20.88 14.73
N SER A 162 -2.73 22.10 14.50
CA SER A 162 -2.77 22.72 13.17
C SER A 162 -1.85 22.03 12.17
N LEU A 163 -0.67 21.57 12.60
CA LEU A 163 0.25 20.81 11.75
C LEU A 163 -0.40 19.49 11.31
N ASP A 164 -1.01 18.75 12.23
CA ASP A 164 -1.66 17.48 11.89
C ASP A 164 -2.80 17.67 10.90
N LYS A 165 -3.67 18.66 11.15
CA LYS A 165 -4.79 18.97 10.25
C LYS A 165 -4.32 19.41 8.87
N ALA A 166 -3.27 20.23 8.79
CA ALA A 166 -2.71 20.66 7.52
C ALA A 166 -2.10 19.48 6.75
N PHE A 167 -1.41 18.60 7.47
CA PHE A 167 -0.84 17.38 6.88
C PHE A 167 -1.94 16.45 6.34
N GLU A 168 -2.94 16.09 7.16
CA GLU A 168 -4.06 15.24 6.76
C GLU A 168 -4.82 15.82 5.56
N LYS A 169 -5.07 17.14 5.57
CA LYS A 169 -5.75 17.83 4.49
C LYS A 169 -4.94 17.81 3.18
N GLU A 170 -3.63 17.98 3.24
CA GLU A 170 -2.77 17.90 2.05
C GLU A 170 -2.81 16.50 1.44
N LEU A 171 -2.77 15.44 2.25
CA LEU A 171 -2.87 14.06 1.73
C LEU A 171 -4.25 13.81 1.10
N GLU A 172 -5.32 14.29 1.75
CA GLU A 172 -6.70 14.20 1.24
C GLU A 172 -6.84 14.91 -0.12
N GLU A 173 -6.38 16.17 -0.24
CA GLU A 173 -6.45 16.95 -1.48
C GLU A 173 -5.65 16.31 -2.62
N ARG A 174 -4.45 15.79 -2.31
CA ARG A 174 -3.64 15.05 -3.29
C ARG A 174 -4.37 13.81 -3.80
N LEU A 175 -4.91 12.99 -2.91
CA LEU A 175 -5.63 11.77 -3.29
C LEU A 175 -6.89 12.10 -4.10
N ARG A 176 -7.63 13.14 -3.73
CA ARG A 176 -8.80 13.61 -4.48
C ARG A 176 -8.47 14.09 -5.89
N SER A 177 -7.31 14.71 -6.09
CA SER A 177 -6.87 15.15 -7.43
C SER A 177 -6.65 13.99 -8.42
N HIS A 178 -6.47 12.76 -7.91
CA HIS A 178 -6.36 11.52 -8.68
C HIS A 178 -7.68 10.72 -8.73
N ASN A 179 -8.78 11.26 -8.20
CA ASN A 179 -10.08 10.63 -8.21
C ASN A 179 -11.04 11.37 -9.17
N PRO A 180 -11.38 10.78 -10.34
CA PRO A 180 -12.24 11.40 -11.34
C PRO A 180 -13.65 11.75 -10.84
N ALA A 181 -14.12 11.18 -9.73
CA ALA A 181 -15.40 11.54 -9.14
C ALA A 181 -15.42 13.00 -8.66
N HIS A 182 -14.32 13.52 -8.11
CA HIS A 182 -14.26 14.90 -7.61
C HIS A 182 -14.36 15.91 -8.74
N ARG A 183 -13.63 15.69 -9.83
CA ARG A 183 -13.76 16.51 -11.04
C ARG A 183 -15.18 16.47 -11.61
N TYR A 184 -15.83 15.31 -11.59
CA TYR A 184 -17.22 15.20 -12.03
C TYR A 184 -18.17 16.02 -11.14
N ILE A 185 -17.96 16.01 -9.83
CA ILE A 185 -18.75 16.81 -8.88
C ILE A 185 -18.62 18.31 -9.20
N GLU A 186 -17.39 18.78 -9.45
CA GLU A 186 -17.10 20.17 -9.83
C GLU A 186 -17.77 20.56 -11.16
N ASP A 187 -17.72 19.69 -12.16
CA ASP A 187 -18.30 19.94 -13.47
C ASP A 187 -19.86 19.94 -13.44
N HIS A 188 -20.48 19.36 -12.40
CA HIS A 188 -21.94 19.15 -12.31
C HIS A 188 -22.56 19.74 -11.02
N GLU A 189 -21.95 20.78 -10.44
CA GLU A 189 -22.40 21.35 -9.16
C GLU A 189 -23.87 21.79 -9.16
N GLU A 190 -24.36 22.33 -10.28
CA GLU A 190 -25.75 22.81 -10.40
C GLU A 190 -26.76 21.67 -10.34
N GLN A 191 -26.43 20.55 -10.99
CA GLN A 191 -27.28 19.37 -11.08
C GLN A 191 -27.24 18.55 -9.77
N LEU A 192 -26.08 18.49 -9.14
CA LEU A 192 -25.90 17.82 -7.85
C LEU A 192 -26.47 18.63 -6.69
N GLY A 193 -26.52 19.95 -6.85
CA GLY A 193 -27.02 20.90 -5.87
C GLY A 193 -25.96 21.26 -4.84
N LYS A 194 -25.71 22.56 -4.65
CA LYS A 194 -24.64 23.09 -3.78
C LYS A 194 -24.63 22.56 -2.35
N LYS A 195 -25.79 22.15 -1.82
CA LYS A 195 -25.93 21.60 -0.46
C LYS A 195 -25.40 20.16 -0.33
N ASN A 196 -25.19 19.48 -1.45
CA ASN A 196 -24.81 18.06 -1.49
C ASN A 196 -23.33 17.86 -1.82
N LEU A 197 -22.61 18.89 -2.29
CA LEU A 197 -21.25 18.75 -2.83
C LEU A 197 -20.27 18.17 -1.81
N GLU A 198 -20.24 18.70 -0.59
CA GLU A 198 -19.36 18.21 0.47
C GLU A 198 -19.70 16.76 0.87
N THR A 199 -20.99 16.43 0.96
CA THR A 199 -21.46 15.08 1.26
C THR A 199 -21.05 14.11 0.15
N LEU A 200 -21.28 14.47 -1.11
CA LEU A 200 -20.92 13.66 -2.27
C LEU A 200 -19.41 13.45 -2.38
N ALA A 201 -18.61 14.47 -2.09
CA ALA A 201 -17.15 14.36 -2.06
C ALA A 201 -16.69 13.31 -1.03
N LYS A 202 -17.24 13.34 0.19
CA LYS A 202 -16.95 12.36 1.25
C LYS A 202 -17.45 10.95 0.92
N GLN A 203 -18.63 10.84 0.32
CA GLN A 203 -19.19 9.57 -0.14
C GLN A 203 -18.32 8.97 -1.25
N ALA A 204 -17.89 9.79 -2.22
CA ALA A 204 -16.96 9.38 -3.27
C ALA A 204 -15.62 8.90 -2.70
N ASP A 205 -15.02 9.62 -1.74
CA ASP A 205 -13.79 9.18 -1.06
C ASP A 205 -13.96 7.82 -0.37
N THR A 206 -15.11 7.61 0.27
CA THR A 206 -15.41 6.35 0.95
C THR A 206 -15.53 5.19 -0.04
N ILE A 207 -16.29 5.37 -1.13
CA ILE A 207 -16.46 4.36 -2.18
C ILE A 207 -15.11 4.04 -2.83
N THR A 208 -14.33 5.06 -3.20
CA THR A 208 -13.01 4.87 -3.82
C THR A 208 -12.04 4.16 -2.87
N GLY A 209 -12.02 4.54 -1.59
CA GLY A 209 -11.21 3.89 -0.57
C GLY A 209 -11.59 2.42 -0.38
N LEU A 210 -12.89 2.10 -0.30
CA LEU A 210 -13.36 0.73 -0.16
C LEU A 210 -13.06 -0.12 -1.40
N SER A 211 -13.28 0.43 -2.59
CA SER A 211 -12.92 -0.23 -3.85
C SER A 211 -11.42 -0.54 -3.92
N TYR A 212 -10.58 0.42 -3.55
CA TYR A 212 -9.12 0.22 -3.47
C TYR A 212 -8.74 -0.91 -2.51
N LEU A 213 -9.26 -0.88 -1.28
CA LEU A 213 -8.96 -1.92 -0.29
C LEU A 213 -9.38 -3.31 -0.78
N ALA A 214 -10.63 -3.43 -1.23
CA ALA A 214 -11.24 -4.71 -1.60
C ALA A 214 -10.68 -5.30 -2.89
N ARG A 215 -10.42 -4.48 -3.91
CA ARG A 215 -10.03 -4.93 -5.26
C ARG A 215 -8.53 -4.87 -5.53
N THR A 216 -7.78 -4.09 -4.74
CA THR A 216 -6.35 -3.86 -4.99
C THR A 216 -5.49 -4.25 -3.79
N LYS A 217 -5.70 -3.63 -2.63
CA LYS A 217 -4.78 -3.79 -1.49
C LYS A 217 -4.82 -5.19 -0.87
N LEU A 218 -6.01 -5.69 -0.50
CA LEU A 218 -6.12 -7.02 0.12
C LEU A 218 -5.62 -8.15 -0.81
N PRO A 219 -5.96 -8.18 -2.11
CA PRO A 219 -5.39 -9.18 -3.03
C PRO A 219 -3.86 -9.15 -3.13
N ARG A 220 -3.23 -7.97 -3.08
CA ARG A 220 -1.76 -7.83 -3.12
C ARG A 220 -1.07 -8.34 -1.85
N ALA A 221 -1.74 -8.27 -0.70
CA ALA A 221 -1.16 -8.66 0.58
C ALA A 221 -0.69 -10.13 0.60
N LYS A 222 -1.28 -11.02 -0.22
CA LYS A 222 -0.82 -12.41 -0.35
C LYS A 222 0.60 -12.49 -0.91
N GLU A 223 0.86 -11.79 -2.02
CA GLU A 223 2.15 -11.82 -2.70
C GLU A 223 3.24 -11.16 -1.85
N GLU A 224 2.90 -10.04 -1.21
CA GLU A 224 3.81 -9.33 -0.30
C GLU A 224 4.16 -10.16 0.94
N LEU A 225 3.18 -10.86 1.54
CA LEU A 225 3.42 -11.67 2.74
C LEU A 225 4.20 -12.94 2.40
N GLN A 226 3.90 -13.54 1.25
CA GLN A 226 4.68 -14.67 0.73
C GLN A 226 6.14 -14.29 0.52
N ALA A 227 6.40 -13.13 -0.09
CA ALA A 227 7.76 -12.65 -0.33
C ALA A 227 8.54 -12.46 0.99
N LEU A 228 7.90 -11.98 2.05
CA LEU A 228 8.52 -11.91 3.38
C LEU A 228 8.81 -13.30 3.93
N ILE A 229 7.83 -14.21 3.91
CA ILE A 229 8.00 -15.58 4.41
C ILE A 229 9.12 -16.33 3.66
N ASP A 230 9.28 -16.11 2.36
CA ASP A 230 10.35 -16.72 1.57
C ASP A 230 11.75 -16.30 2.04
N GLU A 231 11.89 -15.17 2.74
CA GLU A 231 13.15 -14.69 3.32
C GLU A 231 13.45 -15.26 4.72
N GLU A 232 12.51 -15.97 5.34
CA GLU A 232 12.55 -16.45 6.73
C GLU A 232 13.92 -17.06 7.11
N ALA A 233 14.37 -18.05 6.34
CA ALA A 233 15.58 -18.79 6.64
C ALA A 233 16.84 -17.91 6.58
N ALA A 234 16.91 -16.99 5.61
CA ALA A 234 18.02 -16.07 5.47
C ALA A 234 18.04 -15.05 6.61
N VAL A 235 16.88 -14.51 6.97
CA VAL A 235 16.75 -13.56 8.10
C VAL A 235 17.16 -14.20 9.42
N LYS A 236 16.65 -15.40 9.73
CA LYS A 236 16.98 -16.11 10.98
C LYS A 236 18.49 -16.33 11.10
N ARG A 237 19.13 -16.78 10.02
CA ARG A 237 20.59 -16.96 9.95
C ARG A 237 21.34 -15.64 10.16
N THR A 238 20.87 -14.53 9.60
CA THR A 238 21.47 -13.21 9.78
C THR A 238 21.42 -12.77 11.24
N LEU A 239 20.28 -12.95 11.93
CA LEU A 239 20.14 -12.65 13.36
C LEU A 239 21.09 -13.50 14.22
N GLU A 240 21.14 -14.81 13.97
CA GLU A 240 22.05 -15.72 14.68
C GLU A 240 23.53 -15.35 14.47
N LEU A 241 23.91 -15.02 13.24
CA LEU A 241 25.26 -14.58 12.89
C LEU A 241 25.62 -13.26 13.57
N GLN A 242 24.72 -12.28 13.53
CA GLN A 242 24.90 -10.99 14.19
C GLN A 242 25.10 -11.17 15.69
N LYS A 243 24.24 -11.97 16.34
CA LYS A 243 24.33 -12.24 17.77
C LYS A 243 25.68 -12.88 18.10
N MET A 244 26.07 -13.92 17.36
CA MET A 244 27.37 -14.60 17.54
C MET A 244 28.56 -13.63 17.38
N GLN A 245 28.54 -12.76 16.37
CA GLN A 245 29.62 -11.78 16.16
C GLN A 245 29.69 -10.73 17.26
N ALA A 246 28.54 -10.28 17.75
CA ALA A 246 28.44 -9.36 18.87
C ALA A 246 28.96 -9.99 20.17
N ASP A 247 28.56 -11.23 20.48
CA ASP A 247 29.02 -11.97 21.66
C ASP A 247 30.54 -12.17 21.63
N ARG A 248 31.12 -12.51 20.47
CA ARG A 248 32.59 -12.59 20.32
C ARG A 248 33.31 -11.28 20.65
N THR A 249 32.70 -10.14 20.35
CA THR A 249 33.26 -8.81 20.68
C THR A 249 33.14 -8.50 22.18
N LEU A 250 32.10 -9.03 22.84
CA LEU A 250 31.91 -8.90 24.29
C LEU A 250 32.91 -9.76 25.06
N ASP A 251 33.20 -10.97 24.56
CA ASP A 251 34.12 -11.94 25.16
C ASP A 251 35.60 -11.64 24.91
N ASP A 252 35.91 -10.78 23.93
CA ASP A 252 37.28 -10.40 23.61
C ASP A 252 37.83 -9.37 24.63
N PRO A 253 38.84 -9.74 25.45
CA PRO A 253 39.40 -8.84 26.46
C PRO A 253 40.10 -7.62 25.84
N SER A 254 40.51 -7.70 24.56
CA SER A 254 41.17 -6.60 23.84
C SER A 254 40.21 -5.58 23.25
N SER A 255 38.90 -5.87 23.22
CA SER A 255 37.89 -4.98 22.66
C SER A 255 37.71 -3.71 23.49
N SER A 256 37.62 -2.56 22.81
CA SER A 256 37.42 -1.25 23.47
C SER A 256 36.06 -1.16 24.18
N LYS A 257 35.93 -0.23 25.14
CA LYS A 257 34.66 0.01 25.84
C LYS A 257 33.50 0.33 24.88
N VAL A 258 33.73 1.21 23.91
CA VAL A 258 32.72 1.62 22.91
C VAL A 258 32.33 0.45 21.99
N ALA A 259 33.30 -0.40 21.62
CA ALA A 259 33.02 -1.60 20.82
C ALA A 259 32.14 -2.59 21.59
N ARG A 260 32.43 -2.80 22.88
CA ARG A 260 31.62 -3.65 23.76
C ARG A 260 30.22 -3.09 24.00
N GLU A 261 30.08 -1.78 24.20
CA GLU A 261 28.76 -1.12 24.32
C GLU A 261 27.89 -1.35 23.07
N ARG A 262 28.42 -1.11 21.86
CA ARG A 262 27.70 -1.37 20.61
C ARG A 262 27.42 -2.86 20.37
N ALA A 263 28.34 -3.73 20.77
CA ALA A 263 28.14 -5.17 20.67
C ALA A 263 27.01 -5.64 21.60
N ALA A 264 26.94 -5.11 22.82
CA ALA A 264 25.85 -5.41 23.75
C ALA A 264 24.50 -5.01 23.16
N GLU A 265 24.38 -3.80 22.61
CA GLU A 265 23.16 -3.32 21.94
C GLU A 265 22.73 -4.24 20.78
N ARG A 266 23.69 -4.62 19.92
CA ARG A 266 23.42 -5.50 18.78
C ARG A 266 23.07 -6.93 19.18
N SER A 267 23.74 -7.49 20.18
CA SER A 267 23.42 -8.83 20.70
C SER A 267 22.02 -8.85 21.30
N GLN A 268 21.67 -7.82 22.07
CA GLN A 268 20.33 -7.69 22.64
C GLN A 268 19.26 -7.52 21.56
N ALA A 269 19.46 -6.63 20.58
CA ALA A 269 18.51 -6.43 19.48
C ALA A 269 18.26 -7.73 18.68
N ALA A 270 19.33 -8.48 18.37
CA ALA A 270 19.22 -9.77 17.70
C ALA A 270 18.52 -10.82 18.58
N ALA A 271 18.81 -10.86 19.88
CA ALA A 271 18.15 -11.76 20.82
C ALA A 271 16.64 -11.47 20.96
N ASP A 272 16.26 -10.19 21.05
CA ASP A 272 14.86 -9.76 21.13
C ASP A 272 14.09 -10.10 19.84
N ALA A 273 14.73 -9.93 18.68
CA ALA A 273 14.14 -10.32 17.40
C ALA A 273 13.98 -11.85 17.30
N LEU A 274 14.99 -12.63 17.68
CA LEU A 274 14.94 -14.10 17.70
C LEU A 274 13.87 -14.64 18.66
N ALA A 275 13.68 -14.00 19.81
CA ALA A 275 12.72 -14.43 20.83
C ALA A 275 11.26 -14.43 20.34
N ARG A 276 10.92 -13.55 19.39
CA ARG A 276 9.59 -13.48 18.77
C ARG A 276 9.51 -14.07 17.35
N PHE A 277 10.67 -14.38 16.75
CA PHE A 277 10.78 -14.72 15.33
C PHE A 277 9.84 -15.87 14.92
N ASP A 278 9.96 -17.02 15.57
CA ASP A 278 9.19 -18.21 15.21
C ASP A 278 7.68 -17.98 15.38
N ALA A 279 7.27 -17.29 16.44
CA ALA A 279 5.86 -17.00 16.71
C ALA A 279 5.24 -16.05 15.66
N ASP A 280 5.98 -15.01 15.25
CA ASP A 280 5.50 -14.05 14.24
C ASP A 280 5.49 -14.68 12.83
N VAL A 281 6.46 -15.54 12.51
CA VAL A 281 6.48 -16.32 11.27
C VAL A 281 5.31 -17.29 11.19
N GLU A 282 5.02 -18.06 12.24
CA GLU A 282 3.90 -19.00 12.23
C GLU A 282 2.54 -18.29 12.14
N ARG A 283 2.41 -17.12 12.80
CA ARG A 283 1.22 -16.26 12.62
C ARG A 283 1.08 -15.78 11.17
N ALA A 284 2.18 -15.35 10.56
CA ALA A 284 2.20 -14.92 9.15
C ALA A 284 1.82 -16.06 8.20
N LYS A 285 2.36 -17.27 8.38
CA LYS A 285 1.99 -18.46 7.59
C LYS A 285 0.52 -18.83 7.74
N THR A 286 -0.01 -18.74 8.96
CA THR A 286 -1.43 -18.96 9.21
C THR A 286 -2.29 -17.96 8.43
N LEU A 287 -1.97 -16.66 8.56
CA LEU A 287 -2.65 -15.61 7.80
C LEU A 287 -2.55 -15.83 6.28
N LEU A 288 -1.37 -16.18 5.77
CA LEU A 288 -1.14 -16.46 4.35
C LEU A 288 -2.08 -17.56 3.81
N SER A 289 -2.33 -18.60 4.60
CA SER A 289 -3.22 -19.70 4.18
C SER A 289 -4.69 -19.28 4.07
N ASP A 290 -5.13 -18.27 4.82
CA ASP A 290 -6.51 -17.78 4.81
C ASP A 290 -6.71 -16.52 3.93
N LEU A 291 -5.62 -15.88 3.54
CA LEU A 291 -5.57 -14.53 2.95
C LEU A 291 -6.41 -14.39 1.67
N GLU A 292 -6.32 -15.38 0.77
CA GLU A 292 -7.08 -15.40 -0.48
C GLU A 292 -8.58 -15.46 -0.23
N LYS A 293 -9.01 -16.41 0.62
CA LYS A 293 -10.42 -16.57 0.98
C LYS A 293 -10.96 -15.32 1.67
N ARG A 294 -10.22 -14.76 2.64
CA ARG A 294 -10.60 -13.54 3.36
C ARG A 294 -10.71 -12.33 2.42
N SER A 295 -9.78 -12.19 1.49
CA SER A 295 -9.82 -11.14 0.46
C SER A 295 -11.04 -11.28 -0.45
N GLU A 296 -11.40 -12.50 -0.87
CA GLU A 296 -12.62 -12.74 -1.64
C GLU A 296 -13.89 -12.43 -0.84
N GLU A 297 -13.94 -12.78 0.44
CA GLU A 297 -15.08 -12.50 1.32
C GLU A 297 -15.25 -11.00 1.54
N ALA A 298 -14.15 -10.27 1.75
CA ALA A 298 -14.13 -8.82 1.83
C ALA A 298 -14.61 -8.17 0.52
N LEU A 299 -14.14 -8.67 -0.63
CA LEU A 299 -14.58 -8.21 -1.94
C LEU A 299 -16.08 -8.42 -2.14
N LYS A 300 -16.60 -9.63 -1.86
CA LYS A 300 -18.04 -9.94 -1.96
C LYS A 300 -18.87 -9.03 -1.05
N ARG A 301 -18.39 -8.74 0.16
CA ARG A 301 -19.06 -7.84 1.10
C ARG A 301 -19.15 -6.42 0.55
N TYR A 302 -18.05 -5.89 0.05
CA TYR A 302 -18.02 -4.58 -0.60
C TYR A 302 -18.95 -4.53 -1.82
N GLN A 303 -18.82 -5.49 -2.75
CA GLN A 303 -19.63 -5.56 -3.97
C GLN A 303 -21.12 -5.57 -3.64
N LYS A 304 -21.54 -6.44 -2.72
CA LYS A 304 -22.95 -6.49 -2.29
C LYS A 304 -23.45 -5.15 -1.75
N ALA A 305 -22.66 -4.47 -0.91
CA ALA A 305 -23.05 -3.18 -0.36
C ALA A 305 -23.10 -2.08 -1.42
N TYR A 306 -22.16 -2.10 -2.37
CA TYR A 306 -22.12 -1.16 -3.49
C TYR A 306 -23.28 -1.39 -4.47
N ASP A 307 -23.63 -2.63 -4.78
CA ASP A 307 -24.78 -2.96 -5.61
C ASP A 307 -26.08 -2.45 -4.97
N LEU A 308 -26.25 -2.65 -3.66
CA LEU A 308 -27.39 -2.12 -2.90
C LEU A 308 -27.44 -0.58 -2.92
N LEU A 309 -26.28 0.08 -2.86
CA LEU A 309 -26.18 1.54 -3.02
C LEU A 309 -26.65 1.97 -4.41
N GLN A 310 -26.18 1.33 -5.48
CA GLN A 310 -26.57 1.66 -6.85
C GLN A 310 -28.07 1.45 -7.07
N THR A 311 -28.62 0.31 -6.64
CA THR A 311 -30.08 0.07 -6.70
C THR A 311 -30.86 1.15 -5.94
N ALA A 312 -30.42 1.54 -4.74
CA ALA A 312 -31.09 2.59 -3.99
C ALA A 312 -31.04 3.98 -4.68
N VAL A 313 -29.99 4.27 -5.45
CA VAL A 313 -29.90 5.49 -6.27
C VAL A 313 -30.78 5.40 -7.51
N GLU A 314 -30.85 4.24 -8.16
CA GLU A 314 -31.74 3.97 -9.30
C GLU A 314 -33.21 4.13 -8.90
N ASP A 315 -33.62 3.51 -7.79
CA ASP A 315 -34.99 3.64 -7.24
C ASP A 315 -35.34 5.13 -7.01
N LYS A 316 -34.40 5.90 -6.47
CA LYS A 316 -34.58 7.35 -6.26
C LYS A 316 -34.68 8.13 -7.57
N ALA A 317 -33.96 7.72 -8.61
CA ALA A 317 -34.04 8.33 -9.93
C ALA A 317 -35.41 8.09 -10.57
N ASP A 318 -35.93 6.87 -10.46
CA ASP A 318 -37.24 6.48 -10.98
C ASP A 318 -38.36 7.22 -10.22
N GLU A 319 -38.33 7.24 -8.89
CA GLU A 319 -39.26 8.02 -8.05
C GLU A 319 -39.30 9.50 -8.46
N ALA A 320 -38.13 10.10 -8.70
CA ALA A 320 -38.02 11.50 -9.10
C ALA A 320 -38.60 11.75 -10.51
N HIS A 321 -38.37 10.82 -11.44
CA HIS A 321 -38.91 10.89 -12.79
C HIS A 321 -40.44 10.76 -12.80
N GLU A 322 -41.02 9.80 -12.08
CA GLU A 322 -42.46 9.63 -11.93
C GLU A 322 -43.13 10.88 -11.34
N LYS A 323 -42.55 11.43 -10.27
CA LYS A 323 -43.03 12.67 -9.65
C LYS A 323 -43.03 13.84 -10.63
N ALA A 324 -41.96 14.00 -11.42
CA ALA A 324 -41.87 15.06 -12.42
C ALA A 324 -42.93 14.90 -13.54
N GLN A 325 -43.22 13.67 -13.95
CA GLN A 325 -44.29 13.38 -14.92
C GLN A 325 -45.68 13.73 -14.34
N ALA A 326 -45.98 13.28 -13.12
CA ALA A 326 -47.24 13.58 -12.45
C ALA A 326 -47.47 15.08 -12.26
N GLU A 327 -46.43 15.85 -11.90
CA GLU A 327 -46.52 17.31 -11.79
C GLU A 327 -46.79 17.98 -13.14
N LYS A 328 -46.18 17.48 -14.22
CA LYS A 328 -46.40 18.00 -15.58
C LYS A 328 -47.83 17.75 -16.03
N GLU A 329 -48.37 16.57 -15.80
CA GLU A 329 -49.76 16.23 -16.10
C GLU A 329 -50.74 17.08 -15.29
N GLN A 330 -50.50 17.25 -13.99
CA GLN A 330 -51.36 18.08 -13.15
C GLN A 330 -51.35 19.55 -13.61
N LYS A 331 -50.20 20.08 -14.00
CA LYS A 331 -50.08 21.44 -14.57
C LYS A 331 -50.84 21.57 -15.89
N LEU A 332 -50.77 20.56 -16.77
CA LEU A 332 -51.50 20.54 -18.03
C LEU A 332 -53.02 20.50 -17.80
N GLN A 333 -53.50 19.64 -16.90
CA GLN A 333 -54.93 19.56 -16.54
C GLN A 333 -55.45 20.88 -15.99
N LYS A 334 -54.69 21.55 -15.10
CA LYS A 334 -55.04 22.88 -14.58
C LYS A 334 -55.05 23.96 -15.66
N ALA A 335 -54.17 23.87 -16.65
CA ALA A 335 -54.12 24.82 -17.77
C ALA A 335 -55.30 24.64 -18.74
N VAL A 336 -55.72 23.40 -18.98
CA VAL A 336 -56.90 23.08 -19.80
C VAL A 336 -58.18 23.53 -19.10
N ALA A 337 -58.32 23.31 -17.78
CA ALA A 337 -59.50 23.72 -17.01
C ALA A 337 -59.67 25.25 -16.87
N LYS A 338 -58.66 26.06 -17.23
CA LYS A 338 -58.71 27.53 -17.22
C LYS A 338 -59.04 28.15 -18.58
N LYS A 339 -59.15 27.35 -19.65
CA LYS A 339 -59.56 27.79 -20.99
C LYS A 339 -61.05 27.55 -21.19
#